data_AF-A0A9N9P9M6-F1
#
_entry.id   AF-A0A9N9P9M6-F1
#
_cell.length_a   1.000
_cell.length_b   1.000
_cell.length_c   1.000
_cell.angle_alpha   90.00
_cell.angle_beta   90.00
_cell.angle_gamma   90.00
#
_symmetry.space_group_name_H-M   'P 1'
#
loop_
_entity.id
_entity.type
_entity.pdbx_description
1 polymer ?
#
loop_
_entity_poly.entity_id
_entity_poly.type
_entity_poly.pdbx_seq_one_letter_code
_entity_poly.pdbx_strand_id
1 'polypeptide(L)'
;LLIESGDHINGGEVYAEIEVMKMYMPLIATEDGIVHFIKQANSTLEAGDIIGILTLDDPSRVRHAIPFEGQFPTMNPPVIIGDKAHQRYYEVRNILECILDGYDNQAVLHSSVKELIELLRNQELPYLEFHSKVKKKVLEFPAENLKDLIENYSRDHVNSNDIANFEALIEPLIEIINKYISGLKFRKWSDIIYFLNKYHEIEVLFSDQAKREEEVIHSLREKYKDDLDKVISIVLSHSKVAAKNNLILYLLDQIKPAN
;
A
#
# COMPACT_ATOMS: atom_id res chain seq x y z
N LEU A 1 -35.51 30.55 -19.82
CA LEU A 1 -36.40 29.41 -20.10
C LEU A 1 -37.13 29.74 -21.39
N LEU A 2 -37.22 28.82 -22.34
CA LEU A 2 -37.84 29.06 -23.65
C LEU A 2 -39.27 28.48 -23.75
N ILE A 3 -39.64 27.61 -22.81
CA ILE A 3 -40.98 27.04 -22.64
C ILE A 3 -41.46 27.27 -21.20
N GLU A 4 -42.76 27.15 -20.95
CA GLU A 4 -43.34 27.26 -19.62
C GLU A 4 -43.32 25.90 -18.88
N SER A 5 -43.44 25.95 -17.56
CA SER A 5 -43.57 24.73 -16.75
C SER A 5 -44.94 24.11 -16.99
N GLY A 6 -44.98 22.85 -17.45
CA GLY A 6 -46.18 22.14 -17.85
C GLY A 6 -46.36 22.00 -19.36
N ASP A 7 -45.48 22.62 -20.17
CA ASP A 7 -45.48 22.45 -21.63
C ASP A 7 -44.92 21.09 -22.02
N HIS A 8 -45.47 20.56 -23.12
CA HIS A 8 -44.94 19.38 -23.80
C HIS A 8 -43.77 19.78 -24.72
N ILE A 9 -42.70 18.99 -24.70
CA ILE A 9 -41.51 19.18 -25.53
C ILE A 9 -41.11 17.85 -26.19
N ASN A 10 -40.61 17.93 -27.42
CA ASN A 10 -40.04 16.76 -28.11
C ASN A 10 -38.52 16.63 -27.85
N GLY A 11 -38.01 15.41 -27.94
CA GLY A 11 -36.59 15.12 -27.95
C GLY A 11 -35.90 15.85 -29.11
N GLY A 12 -34.82 16.57 -28.81
CA GLY A 12 -34.10 17.40 -29.77
C GLY A 12 -34.51 18.88 -29.75
N GLU A 13 -35.57 19.27 -29.04
CA GLU A 13 -35.99 20.66 -28.90
C GLU A 13 -35.31 21.36 -27.72
N VAL A 14 -35.13 22.69 -27.84
CA VAL A 14 -34.47 23.51 -26.82
C VAL A 14 -35.50 23.96 -25.78
N TYR A 15 -35.28 23.67 -24.50
CA TYR A 15 -36.17 24.08 -23.41
C TYR A 15 -35.65 25.26 -22.59
N ALA A 16 -34.34 25.46 -22.55
CA ALA A 16 -33.70 26.54 -21.80
C ALA A 16 -32.39 26.97 -22.45
N GLU A 17 -31.94 28.17 -22.13
CA GLU A 17 -30.63 28.69 -22.49
C GLU A 17 -29.89 29.04 -21.20
N ILE A 18 -28.60 28.72 -21.17
CA ILE A 18 -27.72 29.01 -20.05
C ILE A 18 -26.55 29.88 -20.51
N GLU A 19 -26.03 30.73 -19.64
CA GLU A 19 -24.83 31.51 -19.91
C GLU A 19 -23.60 30.81 -19.32
N VAL A 20 -22.64 30.45 -20.18
CA VAL A 20 -21.36 29.85 -19.79
C VAL A 20 -20.26 30.65 -20.46
N MET A 21 -19.32 31.20 -19.67
CA MET A 21 -18.21 32.02 -20.17
C MET A 21 -18.64 33.18 -21.11
N LYS A 22 -19.72 33.90 -20.76
CA LYS A 22 -20.32 34.98 -21.57
C LYS A 22 -20.88 34.53 -22.92
N MET A 23 -21.08 33.23 -23.11
CA MET A 23 -21.70 32.62 -24.28
C MET A 23 -23.01 31.97 -23.87
N TYR A 24 -24.05 32.14 -24.69
CA TYR A 24 -25.31 31.43 -24.50
C TYR A 24 -25.20 30.02 -25.09
N MET A 25 -25.63 29.03 -24.32
CA MET A 25 -25.68 27.62 -24.71
C MET A 25 -27.11 27.10 -24.57
N PRO A 26 -27.70 26.52 -25.63
CA PRO A 26 -29.01 25.90 -25.56
C PRO A 26 -28.95 24.56 -24.84
N LEU A 27 -29.95 24.29 -23.99
CA LEU A 27 -30.19 22.99 -23.38
C LEU A 27 -31.33 22.29 -24.11
N ILE A 28 -31.04 21.08 -24.55
CA ILE A 28 -31.88 20.30 -25.45
C ILE A 28 -32.51 19.15 -24.67
N ALA A 29 -33.81 18.93 -24.85
CA ALA A 29 -34.50 17.78 -24.26
C ALA A 29 -34.03 16.49 -24.94
N THR A 30 -33.77 15.44 -24.17
CA THR A 30 -33.28 14.17 -24.71
C THR A 30 -34.40 13.24 -25.16
N GLU A 31 -35.60 13.41 -24.63
CA GLU A 31 -36.77 12.57 -24.88
C GLU A 31 -38.04 13.44 -24.89
N ASP A 32 -39.13 12.89 -25.42
CA ASP A 32 -40.43 13.55 -25.47
C ASP A 32 -41.12 13.52 -24.10
N GLY A 33 -41.74 14.62 -23.69
CA GLY A 33 -42.50 14.66 -22.45
C GLY A 33 -42.92 16.04 -21.96
N ILE A 34 -43.45 16.10 -20.74
CA ILE A 34 -43.91 17.33 -20.09
C ILE A 34 -42.86 17.82 -19.11
N VAL A 35 -42.39 19.06 -19.27
CA VAL A 35 -41.32 19.64 -18.44
C VAL A 35 -41.89 20.35 -17.23
N HIS A 36 -41.33 20.09 -16.06
CA HIS A 36 -41.58 20.84 -14.83
C HIS A 36 -40.29 21.48 -14.32
N PHE A 37 -40.20 22.80 -14.38
CA PHE A 37 -39.02 23.52 -13.93
C PHE A 37 -38.95 23.60 -12.41
N ILE A 38 -37.78 23.27 -11.86
CA ILE A 38 -37.48 23.40 -10.42
C ILE A 38 -36.66 24.67 -10.20
N LYS A 39 -35.67 24.94 -11.06
CA LYS A 39 -34.85 26.14 -10.98
C LYS A 39 -35.54 27.34 -11.64
N GLN A 40 -35.46 28.47 -10.97
CA GLN A 40 -35.94 29.75 -11.51
C GLN A 40 -34.97 30.31 -12.55
N ALA A 41 -35.50 31.06 -13.50
CA ALA A 41 -34.69 31.78 -14.49
C ALA A 41 -33.70 32.73 -13.78
N ASN A 42 -32.51 32.89 -14.38
CA ASN A 42 -31.42 33.73 -13.86
C ASN A 42 -30.78 33.26 -12.55
N SER A 43 -31.06 32.04 -12.10
CA SER A 43 -30.33 31.42 -10.99
C SER A 43 -28.96 30.92 -11.42
N THR A 44 -28.00 30.87 -10.48
CA THR A 44 -26.68 30.30 -10.70
C THR A 44 -26.77 28.77 -10.84
N LEU A 45 -25.96 28.21 -11.75
CA LEU A 45 -25.91 26.78 -12.06
C LEU A 45 -24.50 26.21 -11.80
N GLU A 46 -24.45 25.01 -11.25
CA GLU A 46 -23.26 24.18 -11.10
C GLU A 46 -23.37 22.92 -11.97
N ALA A 47 -22.24 22.26 -12.22
CA ALA A 47 -22.20 21.03 -13.00
C ALA A 47 -22.96 19.92 -12.27
N GLY A 48 -23.97 19.34 -12.94
CA GLY A 48 -24.82 18.28 -12.39
C GLY A 48 -26.12 18.78 -11.74
N ASP A 49 -26.39 20.09 -11.76
CA ASP A 49 -27.64 20.64 -11.25
C ASP A 49 -28.88 20.14 -12.02
N ILE A 50 -29.94 19.86 -11.27
CA ILE A 50 -31.25 19.51 -11.82
C ILE A 50 -32.03 20.80 -12.10
N ILE A 51 -32.26 21.09 -13.37
CA ILE A 51 -32.98 22.30 -13.83
C ILE A 51 -34.49 22.11 -13.78
N GLY A 52 -34.95 20.89 -14.07
CA GLY A 52 -36.34 20.49 -14.05
C GLY A 52 -36.49 18.98 -14.15
N ILE A 53 -37.72 18.50 -14.02
CA ILE A 53 -38.11 17.11 -14.19
C ILE A 53 -38.88 17.01 -15.50
N LEU A 54 -38.50 16.07 -16.36
CA LEU A 54 -39.25 15.72 -17.57
C LEU A 54 -40.09 14.48 -17.27
N THR A 55 -41.41 14.60 -17.37
CA THR A 55 -42.31 13.45 -17.32
C THR A 55 -42.42 12.88 -18.73
N LEU A 56 -41.86 11.70 -18.96
CA LEU A 56 -41.83 11.06 -20.27
C LEU A 56 -43.22 10.61 -20.72
N ASP A 57 -43.51 10.77 -22.02
CA ASP A 57 -44.75 10.29 -22.62
C ASP A 57 -44.88 8.77 -22.58
N ASP A 58 -43.75 8.06 -22.76
CA ASP A 58 -43.67 6.61 -22.69
C ASP A 58 -42.66 6.16 -21.62
N PRO A 59 -43.11 6.00 -20.36
CA PRO A 59 -42.26 5.53 -19.26
C PRO A 59 -41.67 4.13 -19.50
N SER A 60 -42.24 3.32 -20.41
CA SER A 60 -41.77 1.96 -20.68
C SER A 60 -40.41 1.92 -21.40
N ARG A 61 -40.01 3.03 -22.04
CA ARG A 61 -38.71 3.18 -22.70
C ARG A 61 -37.55 3.39 -21.71
N VAL A 62 -37.85 3.69 -20.45
CA VAL A 62 -36.82 3.88 -19.41
C VAL A 62 -36.19 2.55 -19.05
N ARG A 63 -34.91 2.41 -19.41
CA ARG A 63 -34.11 1.23 -19.02
C ARG A 63 -33.52 1.47 -17.64
N HIS A 64 -34.11 0.85 -16.62
CA HIS A 64 -33.56 0.87 -15.27
C HIS A 64 -32.36 -0.10 -15.19
N ALA A 65 -31.22 0.43 -14.75
CA ALA A 65 -30.11 -0.43 -14.34
C ALA A 65 -30.53 -1.23 -13.10
N ILE A 66 -30.27 -2.53 -13.11
CA ILE A 66 -30.54 -3.42 -11.97
C ILE A 66 -29.25 -3.50 -11.14
N PRO A 67 -29.27 -3.19 -9.84
CA PRO A 67 -28.11 -3.36 -8.97
C PRO A 67 -27.61 -4.82 -8.98
N PHE A 68 -26.30 -5.01 -8.90
CA PHE A 68 -25.73 -6.35 -8.79
C PHE A 68 -25.98 -6.91 -7.38
N GLU A 69 -26.78 -7.97 -7.28
CA GLU A 69 -27.11 -8.64 -6.01
C GLU A 69 -26.23 -9.88 -5.72
N GLY A 70 -25.30 -10.21 -6.62
CA GLY A 70 -24.41 -11.35 -6.45
C GLY A 70 -23.27 -11.07 -5.46
N GLN A 71 -22.49 -12.12 -5.20
CA GLN A 71 -21.18 -12.00 -4.55
C GLN A 71 -20.09 -12.27 -5.59
N PHE A 72 -18.92 -11.66 -5.41
CA PHE A 72 -17.76 -12.05 -6.18
C PHE A 72 -17.37 -13.51 -5.85
N PRO A 73 -17.02 -14.32 -6.86
CA PRO A 73 -16.54 -15.67 -6.60
C PRO A 73 -15.27 -15.61 -5.74
N THR A 74 -15.04 -16.63 -4.90
CA THR A 74 -13.81 -16.74 -4.13
C THR A 74 -12.63 -16.90 -5.09
N MET A 75 -11.85 -15.83 -5.24
CA MET A 75 -10.66 -15.80 -6.08
C MET A 75 -9.46 -16.34 -5.29
N ASN A 76 -8.57 -17.05 -5.97
CA ASN A 76 -7.27 -17.39 -5.40
C ASN A 76 -6.39 -16.12 -5.28
N PRO A 77 -5.36 -16.14 -4.41
CA PRO A 77 -4.38 -15.06 -4.36
C PRO A 77 -3.79 -14.76 -5.75
N PRO A 78 -3.49 -13.49 -6.05
CA PRO A 78 -2.96 -13.09 -7.36
C PRO A 78 -1.57 -13.69 -7.65
N VAL A 79 -0.84 -14.08 -6.59
CA VAL A 79 0.47 -14.71 -6.67
C VAL A 79 0.45 -16.00 -5.87
N ILE A 80 0.99 -17.07 -6.45
CA ILE A 80 1.16 -18.35 -5.78
C ILE A 80 2.36 -18.23 -4.82
N ILE A 81 2.08 -18.00 -3.54
CA ILE A 81 3.08 -18.03 -2.48
C ILE A 81 3.25 -19.48 -2.06
N GLY A 82 4.49 -20.00 -2.10
CA GLY A 82 4.75 -21.35 -1.64
C GLY A 82 4.75 -21.46 -0.11
N ASP A 83 4.48 -22.67 0.40
CA ASP A 83 4.31 -22.92 1.84
C ASP A 83 5.62 -23.08 2.61
N LYS A 84 6.78 -22.93 1.95
CA LYS A 84 8.08 -23.07 2.62
C LYS A 84 8.30 -21.90 3.57
N ALA A 85 8.96 -22.15 4.71
CA ALA A 85 9.12 -21.15 5.77
C ALA A 85 9.73 -19.82 5.29
N HIS A 86 10.75 -19.84 4.41
CA HIS A 86 11.33 -18.62 3.84
C HIS A 86 10.35 -17.83 2.96
N GLN A 87 9.51 -18.51 2.17
CA GLN A 87 8.52 -17.87 1.29
C GLN A 87 7.43 -17.19 2.13
N ARG A 88 6.91 -17.91 3.13
CA ARG A 88 5.96 -17.35 4.11
C ARG A 88 6.59 -16.19 4.90
N TYR A 89 7.86 -16.28 5.27
CA TYR A 89 8.59 -15.22 5.96
C TYR A 89 8.68 -13.94 5.13
N TYR A 90 9.05 -14.03 3.85
CA TYR A 90 9.11 -12.86 2.96
C TYR A 90 7.73 -12.23 2.74
N GLU A 91 6.69 -13.05 2.57
CA GLU A 91 5.33 -12.55 2.43
C GLU A 91 4.86 -11.79 3.67
N VAL A 92 4.98 -12.42 4.84
CA VAL A 92 4.59 -11.80 6.10
C VAL A 92 5.38 -10.52 6.35
N ARG A 93 6.69 -10.55 6.11
CA ARG A 93 7.55 -9.36 6.21
C ARG A 93 7.06 -8.23 5.29
N ASN A 94 6.76 -8.55 4.03
CA ASN A 94 6.24 -7.58 3.06
C ASN A 94 4.90 -6.97 3.52
N ILE A 95 3.97 -7.78 4.04
CA ILE A 95 2.70 -7.28 4.60
C ILE A 95 2.95 -6.25 5.70
N LEU A 96 3.86 -6.55 6.63
CA LEU A 96 4.18 -5.63 7.74
C LEU A 96 4.91 -4.37 7.25
N GLU A 97 5.79 -4.49 6.26
CA GLU A 97 6.44 -3.36 5.59
C GLU A 97 5.39 -2.46 4.90
N CYS A 98 4.43 -3.04 4.18
CA CYS A 98 3.33 -2.30 3.56
C CYS A 98 2.50 -1.52 4.59
N ILE A 99 2.23 -2.09 5.77
CA ILE A 99 1.52 -1.38 6.84
C ILE A 99 2.34 -0.17 7.31
N LEU A 100 3.66 -0.34 7.48
CA LEU A 100 4.54 0.78 7.85
C LEU A 100 4.65 1.83 6.74
N ASP A 101 4.54 1.44 5.49
CA ASP A 101 4.56 2.34 4.33
C ASP A 101 3.21 3.05 4.10
N GLY A 102 2.18 2.73 4.89
CA GLY A 102 0.88 3.41 4.87
C GLY A 102 -0.20 2.71 4.03
N TYR A 103 0.02 1.48 3.60
CA TYR A 103 -0.98 0.67 2.91
C TYR A 103 -1.87 -0.07 3.92
N ASP A 104 -3.18 -0.11 3.66
CA ASP A 104 -4.13 -0.74 4.56
C ASP A 104 -4.09 -2.28 4.44
N ASN A 105 -3.48 -2.93 5.43
CA ASN A 105 -3.54 -4.37 5.64
C ASN A 105 -3.93 -4.70 7.10
N GLN A 106 -4.73 -3.85 7.75
CA GLN A 106 -5.03 -4.01 9.18
C GLN A 106 -5.76 -5.32 9.51
N ALA A 107 -6.57 -5.85 8.58
CA ALA A 107 -7.32 -7.09 8.77
C ALA A 107 -6.44 -8.32 9.04
N VAL A 108 -5.22 -8.34 8.50
CA VAL A 108 -4.27 -9.47 8.64
C VAL A 108 -3.14 -9.19 9.62
N LEU A 109 -3.12 -8.01 10.25
CA LEU A 109 -2.01 -7.55 11.11
C LEU A 109 -1.65 -8.57 12.21
N HIS A 110 -2.62 -8.99 13.01
CA HIS A 110 -2.38 -9.88 14.13
C HIS A 110 -1.92 -11.29 13.70
N SER A 111 -2.55 -11.84 12.65
CA SER A 111 -2.15 -13.14 12.09
C SER A 111 -0.74 -13.08 11.52
N SER A 112 -0.40 -12.00 10.79
CA SER A 112 0.91 -11.82 10.19
C SER A 112 2.01 -11.69 11.24
N VAL A 113 1.84 -10.89 12.28
CA VAL A 113 2.87 -10.79 13.32
C VAL A 113 3.01 -12.11 14.08
N LYS A 114 1.91 -12.82 14.39
CA LYS A 114 2.00 -14.14 15.03
C LYS A 114 2.78 -15.12 14.16
N GLU A 115 2.46 -15.20 12.87
CA GLU A 115 3.15 -16.05 11.91
C GLU A 115 4.64 -15.69 11.80
N LEU A 116 4.99 -14.40 11.76
CA LEU A 116 6.38 -13.93 11.77
C LEU A 116 7.15 -14.51 12.97
N ILE A 117 6.59 -14.42 14.17
CA ILE A 117 7.24 -14.88 15.39
C ILE A 117 7.39 -16.41 15.40
N GLU A 118 6.44 -17.15 14.83
CA GLU A 118 6.52 -18.60 14.67
C GLU A 118 7.58 -19.01 13.65
N LEU A 119 7.64 -18.34 12.49
CA LEU A 119 8.64 -18.56 11.46
C LEU A 119 10.07 -18.29 11.96
N LEU A 120 10.25 -17.22 12.74
CA LEU A 120 11.53 -16.87 13.36
C LEU A 120 11.95 -17.81 14.50
N ARG A 121 11.12 -18.78 14.88
CA ARG A 121 11.51 -19.90 15.77
C ARG A 121 11.85 -21.16 14.98
N ASN A 122 11.57 -21.21 13.69
CA ASN A 122 11.84 -22.36 12.85
C ASN A 122 13.34 -22.45 12.51
N GLN A 123 13.99 -23.49 13.01
CA GLN A 123 15.41 -23.74 12.77
C GLN A 123 15.74 -24.07 11.31
N GLU A 124 14.75 -24.43 10.49
CA GLU A 124 14.93 -24.66 9.05
C GLU A 124 14.96 -23.36 8.23
N LEU A 125 14.42 -22.25 8.77
CA LEU A 125 14.36 -20.95 8.08
C LEU A 125 15.73 -20.52 7.49
N PRO A 126 16.84 -20.47 8.25
CA PRO A 126 18.14 -20.07 7.70
C PRO A 126 18.63 -20.99 6.58
N TYR A 127 18.42 -22.30 6.71
CA TYR A 127 18.81 -23.27 5.67
C TYR A 127 18.00 -23.09 4.40
N LEU A 128 16.69 -22.81 4.53
CA LEU A 128 15.80 -22.58 3.41
C LEU A 128 16.10 -21.26 2.69
N GLU A 129 16.39 -20.19 3.43
CA GLU A 129 16.88 -18.93 2.84
C GLU A 129 18.24 -19.11 2.15
N PHE A 130 19.14 -19.91 2.73
CA PHE A 130 20.42 -20.28 2.12
C PHE A 130 20.29 -21.33 0.99
N HIS A 131 19.07 -21.70 0.59
CA HIS A 131 18.78 -22.75 -0.40
C HIS A 131 19.49 -24.10 -0.16
N SER A 132 19.77 -24.42 1.10
CA SER A 132 20.43 -25.65 1.53
C SER A 132 19.45 -26.69 2.05
N LYS A 133 19.78 -27.96 1.85
CA LYS A 133 18.98 -29.09 2.36
C LYS A 133 19.31 -29.34 3.83
N VAL A 134 18.28 -29.33 4.68
CA VAL A 134 18.40 -29.70 6.10
C VAL A 134 18.65 -31.21 6.22
N LYS A 135 19.68 -31.62 6.98
CA LYS A 135 19.88 -33.04 7.35
C LYS A 135 18.93 -33.40 8.51
N LYS A 136 18.55 -34.67 8.64
CA LYS A 136 17.56 -35.21 9.61
C LYS A 136 17.71 -34.76 11.08
N LYS A 137 18.86 -34.23 11.48
CA LYS A 137 19.08 -33.60 12.78
C LYS A 137 19.31 -32.11 12.51
N VAL A 138 18.31 -31.28 12.84
CA VAL A 138 18.43 -29.83 12.69
C VAL A 138 19.45 -29.35 13.72
N LEU A 139 20.65 -29.08 13.23
CA LEU A 139 21.69 -28.40 14.00
C LEU A 139 21.55 -26.90 13.77
N GLU A 140 22.07 -26.11 14.69
CA GLU A 140 22.16 -24.66 14.52
C GLU A 140 22.88 -24.32 13.21
N PHE A 141 22.38 -23.31 12.50
CA PHE A 141 22.94 -22.88 11.22
C PHE A 141 24.38 -22.39 11.42
N PRO A 142 25.38 -22.96 10.74
CA PRO A 142 26.80 -22.72 11.01
C PRO A 142 27.29 -21.41 10.37
N ALA A 143 26.68 -20.27 10.73
CA ALA A 143 26.97 -18.98 10.13
C ALA A 143 28.43 -18.54 10.30
N GLU A 144 29.01 -18.63 11.49
CA GLU A 144 30.42 -18.27 11.76
C GLU A 144 31.38 -19.10 10.92
N ASN A 145 31.21 -20.43 10.91
CA ASN A 145 32.06 -21.33 10.11
C ASN A 145 31.97 -21.04 8.60
N LEU A 146 30.77 -20.71 8.10
CA LEU A 146 30.58 -20.34 6.69
C LEU A 146 31.26 -19.01 6.37
N LYS A 147 31.18 -18.03 7.27
CA LYS A 147 31.86 -16.75 7.13
C LYS A 147 33.38 -16.94 7.08
N ASP A 148 33.94 -17.66 8.05
CA ASP A 148 35.37 -17.94 8.10
C ASP A 148 35.85 -18.71 6.85
N LEU A 149 35.05 -19.66 6.36
CA LEU A 149 35.36 -20.41 5.15
C LEU A 149 35.44 -19.51 3.90
N ILE A 150 34.48 -18.58 3.76
CA ILE A 150 34.44 -17.62 2.66
C ILE A 150 35.62 -16.64 2.75
N GLU A 151 35.90 -16.12 3.94
CA GLU A 151 37.01 -15.18 4.14
C GLU A 151 38.37 -15.83 3.88
N ASN A 152 38.57 -17.07 4.32
CA ASN A 152 39.79 -17.82 4.05
C ASN A 152 39.92 -18.16 2.56
N TYR A 153 38.84 -18.59 1.90
CA TYR A 153 38.87 -18.85 0.46
C TYR A 153 39.17 -17.59 -0.36
N SER A 154 38.57 -16.46 0.01
CA SER A 154 38.85 -15.16 -0.62
C SER A 154 40.34 -14.79 -0.50
N ARG A 155 40.92 -14.97 0.69
CA ARG A 155 42.34 -14.66 0.95
C ARG A 155 43.30 -15.58 0.20
N ASP A 156 43.00 -16.88 0.14
CA ASP A 156 43.94 -17.90 -0.32
C ASP A 156 43.83 -18.19 -1.83
N HIS A 157 42.67 -17.91 -2.44
CA HIS A 157 42.36 -18.35 -3.81
C HIS A 157 41.89 -17.26 -4.77
N VAL A 158 41.61 -16.04 -4.30
CA VAL A 158 41.14 -14.94 -5.17
C VAL A 158 42.26 -13.93 -5.41
N ASN A 159 42.56 -13.67 -6.68
CA ASN A 159 43.56 -12.67 -7.06
C ASN A 159 43.09 -11.26 -6.68
N SER A 160 44.01 -10.40 -6.26
CA SER A 160 43.69 -9.03 -5.81
C SER A 160 42.88 -8.18 -6.81
N ASN A 161 43.01 -8.46 -8.11
CA ASN A 161 42.25 -7.76 -9.16
C ASN A 161 40.80 -8.27 -9.32
N ASP A 162 40.51 -9.48 -8.85
CA ASP A 162 39.20 -10.15 -8.99
C ASP A 162 38.38 -10.16 -7.69
N ILE A 163 38.96 -9.73 -6.56
CA ILE A 163 38.30 -9.72 -5.23
C ILE A 163 36.96 -8.98 -5.29
N ALA A 164 36.93 -7.77 -5.85
CA ALA A 164 35.70 -6.98 -5.91
C ALA A 164 34.59 -7.66 -6.71
N ASN A 165 34.94 -8.36 -7.80
CA ASN A 165 33.98 -9.11 -8.60
C ASN A 165 33.50 -10.37 -7.86
N PHE A 166 34.40 -11.06 -7.16
CA PHE A 166 34.06 -12.21 -6.33
C PHE A 166 33.13 -11.83 -5.19
N GLU A 167 33.45 -10.78 -4.44
CA GLU A 167 32.62 -10.23 -3.35
C GLU A 167 31.22 -9.87 -3.84
N ALA A 168 31.12 -9.19 -4.99
CA ALA A 168 29.83 -8.84 -5.58
C ALA A 168 28.97 -10.09 -5.95
N LEU A 169 29.60 -11.20 -6.35
CA LEU A 169 28.88 -12.44 -6.69
C LEU A 169 28.37 -13.19 -5.44
N ILE A 170 29.11 -13.12 -4.33
CA ILE A 170 28.77 -13.83 -3.09
C ILE A 170 28.00 -12.97 -2.08
N GLU A 171 27.82 -11.68 -2.34
CA GLU A 171 27.12 -10.73 -1.47
C GLU A 171 25.77 -11.27 -0.96
N PRO A 172 24.88 -11.86 -1.80
CA PRO A 172 23.61 -12.39 -1.30
C PRO A 172 23.79 -13.54 -0.27
N LEU A 173 24.86 -14.33 -0.39
CA LEU A 173 25.18 -15.38 0.57
C LEU A 173 25.76 -14.79 1.86
N ILE A 174 26.64 -13.81 1.74
CA ILE A 174 27.21 -13.08 2.89
C ILE A 174 26.10 -12.40 3.68
N GLU A 175 25.13 -11.77 3.01
CA GLU A 175 23.97 -11.17 3.66
C GLU A 175 23.20 -12.17 4.53
N ILE A 176 22.91 -13.37 3.99
CA ILE A 176 22.22 -14.42 4.75
C ILE A 176 23.07 -14.89 5.94
N ILE A 177 24.37 -15.11 5.73
CA ILE A 177 25.28 -15.52 6.81
C ILE A 177 25.31 -14.47 7.93
N ASN A 178 25.45 -13.19 7.58
CA ASN A 178 25.46 -12.09 8.53
C ASN A 178 24.13 -11.95 9.28
N LYS A 179 23.00 -12.21 8.62
CA LYS A 179 21.66 -12.21 9.26
C LYS A 179 21.56 -13.27 10.38
N TYR A 180 22.31 -14.37 10.27
CA TYR A 180 22.25 -15.50 11.20
C TYR A 180 23.51 -15.68 12.07
N ILE A 181 24.49 -14.76 12.01
CA ILE A 181 25.78 -14.90 12.70
C ILE A 181 25.62 -15.05 14.23
N SER A 182 24.69 -14.30 14.82
CA SER A 182 24.37 -14.34 16.25
C SER A 182 23.25 -15.33 16.59
N GLY A 183 22.91 -16.20 15.65
CA GLY A 183 21.87 -17.22 15.79
C GLY A 183 20.43 -16.71 15.59
N LEU A 184 19.50 -17.67 15.57
CA LEU A 184 18.10 -17.45 15.22
C LEU A 184 17.36 -16.56 16.25
N LYS A 185 17.73 -16.64 17.53
CA LYS A 185 17.15 -15.77 18.57
C LYS A 185 17.48 -14.30 18.32
N PHE A 186 18.72 -14.01 17.93
CA PHE A 186 19.13 -12.65 17.60
C PHE A 186 18.45 -12.15 16.32
N ARG A 187 18.31 -13.02 15.30
CA ARG A 187 17.56 -12.72 14.07
C ARG A 187 16.15 -12.22 14.38
N LYS A 188 15.44 -12.86 15.31
CA LYS A 188 14.11 -12.41 15.75
C LYS A 188 14.12 -10.95 16.22
N TRP A 189 15.06 -10.61 17.09
CA TRP A 189 15.17 -9.26 17.64
C TRP A 189 15.59 -8.25 16.57
N SER A 190 16.49 -8.65 15.66
CA SER A 190 16.93 -7.82 14.54
C SER A 190 15.76 -7.41 13.64
N ASP A 191 14.83 -8.32 13.33
CA ASP A 191 13.65 -7.98 12.54
C ASP A 191 12.67 -7.05 13.28
N ILE A 192 12.47 -7.25 14.59
CA ILE A 192 11.65 -6.34 15.38
C ILE A 192 12.28 -4.94 15.41
N ILE A 193 13.59 -4.85 15.63
CA ILE A 193 14.34 -3.59 15.59
C ILE A 193 14.22 -2.91 14.22
N TYR A 194 14.28 -3.68 13.13
CA TYR A 194 14.07 -3.15 11.78
C TYR A 194 12.72 -2.44 11.64
N PHE A 195 11.63 -3.05 12.09
CA PHE A 195 10.30 -2.43 12.04
C PHE A 195 10.20 -1.18 12.92
N LEU A 196 10.80 -1.20 14.12
CA LEU A 196 10.84 -0.03 15.01
C LEU A 196 11.63 1.13 14.39
N ASN A 197 12.78 0.85 13.78
CA ASN A 197 13.60 1.85 13.10
C ASN A 197 12.88 2.43 11.88
N LYS A 198 12.27 1.57 11.04
CA LYS A 198 11.50 2.03 9.87
C LYS A 198 10.34 2.95 10.28
N TYR A 199 9.66 2.63 11.37
CA TYR A 199 8.65 3.54 11.94
C TYR A 199 9.27 4.86 12.42
N HIS A 200 10.36 4.78 13.19
CA HIS A 200 11.02 5.95 13.76
C HIS A 200 11.57 6.90 12.70
N GLU A 201 12.18 6.39 11.63
CA GLU A 201 12.74 7.16 10.52
C GLU A 201 11.72 8.09 9.86
N ILE A 202 10.44 7.68 9.83
CA ILE A 202 9.35 8.51 9.32
C ILE A 202 8.85 9.47 10.40
N GLU A 203 8.46 8.95 11.56
CA GLU A 203 7.76 9.76 12.57
C GLU A 203 8.66 10.80 13.23
N VAL A 204 9.98 10.59 13.26
CA VAL A 204 10.92 11.59 13.77
C VAL A 204 10.86 12.88 12.96
N LEU A 205 10.57 12.81 11.66
CA LEU A 205 10.48 13.96 10.77
C LEU A 205 9.32 14.90 11.15
N PHE A 206 8.26 14.32 11.73
CA PHE A 206 7.03 15.00 12.14
C PHE A 206 6.91 15.18 13.66
N SER A 207 7.96 14.85 14.42
CA SER A 207 7.93 14.88 15.90
C SER A 207 8.05 16.28 16.52
N ASP A 208 8.50 17.27 15.74
CA ASP A 208 8.70 18.65 16.18
C ASP A 208 7.36 19.40 16.25
N GLN A 209 6.84 19.57 17.47
CA GLN A 209 5.57 20.27 17.74
C GLN A 209 5.58 21.75 17.34
N ALA A 210 6.75 22.35 17.11
CA ALA A 210 6.85 23.74 16.67
C ALA A 210 6.58 23.90 15.16
N LYS A 211 6.80 22.84 14.38
CA LYS A 211 6.65 22.86 12.92
C LYS A 211 5.28 22.36 12.52
N ARG A 212 4.69 23.04 11.53
CA ARG A 212 3.48 22.54 10.87
C ARG A 212 3.85 21.44 9.88
N GLU A 213 2.96 20.48 9.68
CA GLU A 213 3.16 19.40 8.71
C GLU A 213 3.50 19.94 7.30
N GLU A 214 2.86 21.03 6.88
CA GLU A 214 3.13 21.69 5.59
C GLU A 214 4.59 22.16 5.45
N GLU A 215 5.19 22.66 6.52
CA GLU A 215 6.58 23.11 6.53
C GLU A 215 7.54 21.92 6.45
N VAL A 216 7.22 20.82 7.13
CA VAL A 216 7.97 19.55 7.03
C VAL A 216 7.90 19.03 5.59
N ILE A 217 6.71 18.98 4.98
CA ILE A 217 6.52 18.53 3.60
C ILE A 217 7.29 19.43 2.62
N HIS A 218 7.26 20.75 2.82
CA HIS A 218 8.06 21.68 2.01
C HIS A 218 9.55 21.36 2.12
N SER A 219 10.07 21.16 3.34
CA SER A 219 11.48 20.82 3.55
C SER A 219 11.87 19.47 2.92
N LEU A 220 10.97 18.48 2.94
CA LEU A 220 11.18 17.19 2.28
C LEU A 220 11.19 17.34 0.76
N ARG A 221 10.32 18.17 0.20
CA ARG A 221 10.32 18.50 -1.23
C ARG A 221 11.58 19.23 -1.66
N GLU A 222 12.14 20.10 -0.81
CA GLU A 222 13.42 20.75 -1.08
C GLU A 222 14.61 19.77 -0.99
N LYS A 223 14.52 18.76 -0.12
CA LYS A 223 15.55 17.73 0.03
C LYS A 223 15.53 16.70 -1.10
N TYR A 224 14.35 16.30 -1.55
CA TYR A 224 14.14 15.27 -2.57
C TYR A 224 13.54 15.87 -3.86
N LYS A 225 14.20 16.90 -4.41
CA LYS A 225 13.71 17.61 -5.62
C LYS A 225 13.57 16.71 -6.85
N ASP A 226 14.47 15.74 -6.97
CA ASP A 226 14.54 14.82 -8.11
C ASP A 226 13.72 13.52 -7.88
N ASP A 227 13.19 13.30 -6.67
CA ASP A 227 12.45 12.11 -6.27
C ASP A 227 11.24 12.47 -5.39
N LEU A 228 10.20 12.98 -6.04
CA LEU A 228 8.95 13.35 -5.36
C LEU A 228 8.15 12.13 -4.89
N ASP A 229 8.33 10.96 -5.52
CA ASP A 229 7.66 9.72 -5.13
C ASP A 229 8.07 9.28 -3.72
N LYS A 230 9.33 9.51 -3.36
CA LYS A 230 9.82 9.32 -1.99
C LYS A 230 9.12 10.24 -0.99
N VAL A 231 8.88 11.51 -1.34
CA VAL A 231 8.14 12.45 -0.48
C VAL A 231 6.70 11.97 -0.29
N ILE A 232 6.03 11.54 -1.37
CA ILE A 232 4.68 10.97 -1.32
C ILE A 232 4.66 9.73 -0.42
N SER A 233 5.64 8.84 -0.53
CA SER A 233 5.73 7.62 0.28
C SER A 233 5.90 7.94 1.77
N ILE A 234 6.72 8.93 2.12
CA ILE A 234 6.90 9.39 3.51
C ILE A 234 5.59 9.97 4.06
N VAL A 235 4.93 10.84 3.29
CA VAL A 235 3.67 11.48 3.70
C VAL A 235 2.54 10.46 3.81
N LEU A 236 2.45 9.50 2.87
CA LEU A 236 1.48 8.41 2.92
C LEU A 236 1.67 7.58 4.20
N SER A 237 2.91 7.18 4.49
CA SER A 237 3.26 6.47 5.72
C SER A 237 2.83 7.24 6.97
N HIS A 238 3.16 8.54 7.05
CA HIS A 238 2.78 9.37 8.20
C HIS A 238 1.26 9.54 8.34
N SER A 239 0.53 9.70 7.22
CA SER A 239 -0.94 9.84 7.23
C SER A 239 -1.68 8.66 7.86
N LYS A 240 -1.01 7.50 7.95
CA LYS A 240 -1.54 6.26 8.54
C LYS A 240 -0.87 5.90 9.87
N VAL A 241 -0.35 6.88 10.61
CA VAL A 241 0.29 6.65 11.92
C VAL A 241 -0.58 5.84 12.90
N ALA A 242 -1.90 6.00 12.88
CA ALA A 242 -2.81 5.22 13.73
C ALA A 242 -2.72 3.69 13.46
N ALA A 243 -2.71 3.30 12.19
CA ALA A 243 -2.57 1.90 11.76
C ALA A 243 -1.17 1.35 12.08
N LYS A 244 -0.14 2.19 11.92
CA LYS A 244 1.26 1.86 12.27
C LYS A 244 1.44 1.67 13.77
N ASN A 245 0.81 2.50 14.60
CA ASN A 245 0.84 2.39 16.05
C ASN A 245 0.34 1.03 16.53
N ASN A 246 -0.73 0.50 15.93
CA ASN A 246 -1.22 -0.84 16.25
C ASN A 246 -0.16 -1.92 16.01
N LEU A 247 0.55 -1.86 14.88
CA LEU A 247 1.65 -2.77 14.58
C LEU A 247 2.78 -2.65 15.60
N ILE A 248 3.23 -1.42 15.88
CA ILE A 248 4.33 -1.16 16.80
C ILE A 248 3.99 -1.62 18.22
N LEU A 249 2.80 -1.30 18.71
CA LEU A 249 2.32 -1.75 20.03
C LEU A 249 2.28 -3.28 20.10
N TYR A 250 1.75 -3.95 19.06
CA TYR A 250 1.69 -5.40 19.03
C TYR A 250 3.09 -6.03 19.00
N LEU A 251 4.04 -5.45 18.25
CA LEU A 251 5.43 -5.89 18.27
C LEU A 251 6.08 -5.70 19.64
N LEU A 252 5.85 -4.56 20.30
CA LEU A 252 6.34 -4.28 21.65
C LEU A 252 5.76 -5.25 22.69
N ASP A 253 4.50 -5.66 22.54
CA ASP A 253 3.89 -6.68 23.40
C ASP A 253 4.57 -8.05 23.25
N GLN A 254 5.15 -8.38 22.08
CA GLN A 254 5.96 -9.60 21.91
C GLN A 254 7.32 -9.53 22.61
N ILE A 255 7.77 -8.33 23.00
CA ILE A 255 9.04 -8.09 23.73
C ILE A 255 8.82 -8.18 25.23
N LYS A 256 7.66 -7.72 25.72
CA LYS A 256 7.35 -7.71 27.15
C LYS A 256 7.50 -9.13 27.72
N PRO A 257 8.25 -9.32 28.82
CA PRO A 257 8.27 -10.59 29.51
C PRO A 257 6.86 -10.91 29.98
N ALA A 258 6.41 -12.15 29.76
CA ALA A 258 5.17 -12.63 30.35
C ALA A 258 5.36 -12.60 31.88
N ASN A 259 4.65 -11.67 32.55
CA ASN A 259 4.49 -11.71 34.00
C ASN A 259 3.68 -12.93 34.42
#